data_AF-A0A321L9Z8-F1
#
_entry.id   AF-A0A321L9Z8-F1
#
_cell.length_a   1.000
_cell.length_b   1.000
_cell.length_c   1.000
_cell.angle_alpha   90.00
_cell.angle_beta   90.00
_cell.angle_gamma   90.00
#
_symmetry.space_group_name_H-M   'P 1'
#
loop_
_entity.id
_entity.type
_entity.pdbx_description
1 polymer ?
#
loop_
_entity_poly.entity_id
_entity_poly.type
_entity_poly.pdbx_seq_one_letter_code
_entity_poly.pdbx_strand_id
1 'polypeptide(L)'
;MSYFDPYCDMTGRITGYAVADLRDLGNYDWRFSRENVWKVERYLQAIEHTPIKSSDARYRKWHRRYIEFRKLNPAGPVDIYPKRDCWMF
;
A
#
# COMPACT_ATOMS: atom_id res chain seq x y z
N MET A 1 9.48 -10.90 -5.39
CA MET A 1 9.05 -10.07 -4.24
C MET A 1 7.63 -10.47 -3.84
N SER A 2 7.45 -11.13 -2.69
CA SER A 2 6.14 -11.57 -2.18
C SER A 2 5.45 -10.56 -1.25
N TYR A 3 6.08 -9.40 -1.03
CA TYR A 3 5.64 -8.38 -0.07
C TYR A 3 4.37 -7.65 -0.49
N PHE A 4 4.11 -7.52 -1.80
CA PHE A 4 3.00 -6.72 -2.32
C PHE A 4 1.65 -7.46 -2.35
N ASP A 5 1.67 -8.79 -2.26
CA ASP A 5 0.46 -9.63 -2.27
C ASP A 5 -0.57 -9.25 -1.19
N PRO A 6 -0.22 -8.98 0.08
CA PRO A 6 -1.17 -8.55 1.11
C PRO A 6 -1.85 -7.21 0.85
N TYR A 7 -1.25 -6.35 0.05
CA TYR A 7 -1.77 -5.01 -0.24
C TYR A 7 -2.70 -5.00 -1.45
N CYS A 8 -3.27 -6.16 -1.80
CA CYS A 8 -4.42 -6.24 -2.68
C CYS A 8 -5.71 -6.09 -1.86
N ASP A 9 -6.54 -5.13 -2.22
CA ASP A 9 -7.83 -4.86 -1.59
C ASP A 9 -8.99 -4.95 -2.61
N MET A 10 -10.18 -4.43 -2.26
CA MET A 10 -11.34 -4.41 -3.18
C MET A 10 -11.13 -3.47 -4.38
N THR A 11 -10.19 -2.54 -4.26
CA THR A 11 -10.00 -1.43 -5.20
C THR A 11 -8.84 -1.71 -6.15
N GLY A 12 -7.81 -2.43 -5.69
CA GLY A 12 -6.69 -2.81 -6.55
C GLY A 12 -5.50 -3.39 -5.81
N ARG A 13 -4.30 -2.96 -6.24
CA ARG A 13 -3.00 -3.36 -5.68
C ARG A 13 -2.07 -2.14 -5.64
N ILE A 14 -1.03 -2.22 -4.82
CA ILE A 14 0.10 -1.28 -4.91
C ILE A 14 0.79 -1.43 -6.27
N THR A 15 0.94 -0.32 -6.99
CA THR A 15 1.52 -0.26 -8.33
C THR A 15 2.93 0.33 -8.36
N GLY A 16 3.28 1.12 -7.35
CA GLY A 16 4.56 1.81 -7.27
C GLY A 16 4.89 2.23 -5.84
N TYR A 17 6.12 2.66 -5.65
CA TYR A 17 6.59 3.26 -4.40
C TYR A 17 7.45 4.47 -4.74
N ALA A 18 7.57 5.38 -3.79
CA ALA A 18 8.50 6.49 -3.88
C ALA A 18 9.21 6.63 -2.55
N VAL A 19 10.46 7.07 -2.60
CA VAL A 19 11.23 7.46 -1.42
C VAL A 19 11.26 8.98 -1.43
N ALA A 20 10.79 9.58 -0.35
CA ALA A 20 10.71 11.03 -0.22
C ALA A 20 11.34 11.50 1.09
N ASP A 21 11.98 12.66 1.02
CA ASP A 21 12.47 13.35 2.19
C ASP A 21 11.52 14.49 2.55
N LEU A 22 10.82 14.35 3.66
CA LEU A 22 9.88 15.37 4.13
C LEU A 22 10.58 16.67 4.60
N ARG A 23 11.92 16.73 4.61
CA ARG A 23 12.67 17.98 4.80
C ARG A 23 12.59 18.89 3.57
N ASP A 24 12.31 18.35 2.39
CA ASP A 24 12.16 19.11 1.14
C ASP A 24 10.93 20.04 1.17
N LEU A 25 10.01 19.81 2.12
CA LEU A 25 8.86 20.67 2.37
C LEU A 25 9.22 22.03 3.01
N GLY A 26 10.51 22.22 3.33
CA GLY A 26 11.08 23.47 3.86
C GLY A 26 10.68 23.70 5.31
N ASN A 27 10.30 24.94 5.64
CA ASN A 27 9.91 25.35 6.99
C ASN A 27 8.49 24.87 7.40
N TYR A 28 8.04 23.74 6.85
CA TYR A 28 6.75 23.17 7.20
C TYR A 28 6.93 22.13 8.31
N ASP A 29 6.52 22.49 9.53
CA ASP A 29 6.58 21.59 10.69
C ASP A 29 5.42 20.59 10.67
N TRP A 30 5.57 19.58 9.83
CA TRP A 30 4.63 18.46 9.77
C TRP A 30 4.74 17.53 10.97
N ARG A 31 5.86 17.55 11.72
CA ARG A 31 6.12 16.61 12.83
C ARG A 31 5.33 16.99 14.08
N PHE A 32 5.22 18.28 14.36
CA PHE A 32 4.51 18.80 15.52
C PHE A 32 3.23 19.55 15.16
N SER A 33 2.78 19.45 13.91
CA SER A 33 1.50 20.03 13.50
C SER A 33 0.37 19.40 14.32
N ARG A 34 -0.44 20.25 14.94
CA ARG A 34 -1.68 19.85 15.62
C ARG A 34 -2.88 19.83 14.65
N GLU A 35 -2.64 20.19 13.41
CA GLU A 35 -3.63 20.33 12.35
C GLU A 35 -3.38 19.33 11.22
N ASN A 36 -4.25 19.35 10.23
CA ASN A 36 -4.18 18.47 9.08
C ASN A 36 -2.94 18.75 8.23
N VAL A 37 -2.13 17.72 8.00
CA VAL A 37 -0.89 17.76 7.20
C VAL A 37 -1.12 17.55 5.69
N TRP A 38 -2.18 18.15 5.13
CA TRP A 38 -2.55 17.98 3.71
C TRP A 38 -1.46 18.41 2.73
N LYS A 39 -0.52 19.24 3.17
CA LYS A 39 0.65 19.61 2.37
C LYS A 39 1.59 18.42 2.16
N VAL A 40 1.80 17.60 3.19
CA VAL A 40 2.61 16.36 3.11
C VAL A 40 1.93 15.36 2.19
N GLU A 41 0.63 15.15 2.37
CA GLU A 41 -0.12 14.20 1.55
C GLU A 41 -0.04 14.56 0.05
N ARG A 42 -0.32 15.82 -0.30
CA ARG A 42 -0.23 16.29 -1.69
C ARG A 42 1.18 16.17 -2.25
N TYR A 43 2.20 16.45 -1.44
CA TYR A 43 3.59 16.26 -1.84
C TYR A 43 3.89 14.79 -2.14
N LEU A 44 3.52 13.88 -1.24
CA LEU A 44 3.73 12.43 -1.41
C LEU A 44 2.93 11.83 -2.58
N GLN A 45 1.79 12.43 -2.95
CA GLN A 45 1.06 12.01 -4.15
C GLN A 45 1.72 12.51 -5.44
N ALA A 46 2.38 13.68 -5.40
CA ALA A 46 2.93 14.35 -6.57
C ALA A 46 4.34 13.88 -6.96
N ILE A 47 5.11 13.30 -6.03
CA ILE A 47 6.45 12.76 -6.32
C ILE A 47 6.39 11.68 -7.40
N GLU A 48 7.48 11.56 -8.16
CA GLU A 48 7.60 10.50 -9.15
C GLU A 48 7.69 9.14 -8.45
N HIS A 49 6.75 8.25 -8.77
CA HIS A 49 6.70 6.92 -8.21
C HIS A 49 7.47 5.93 -9.09
N THR A 50 8.35 5.16 -8.48
CA THR A 50 9.00 4.03 -9.14
C THR A 50 7.99 2.89 -9.29
N PRO A 51 7.72 2.42 -10.53
CA PRO A 51 6.77 1.35 -10.76
C PRO A 51 7.31 0.02 -10.23
N ILE A 52 6.45 -0.72 -9.53
CA ILE A 52 6.76 -2.06 -9.04
C ILE A 52 6.35 -3.05 -10.11
N LYS A 53 7.34 -3.83 -10.60
CA LYS A 53 7.06 -4.96 -11.48
C LYS A 53 6.35 -6.06 -10.69
N SER A 54 5.02 -6.09 -10.80
CA SER A 54 4.17 -7.15 -10.24
C SER A 54 3.49 -7.91 -11.38
N SER A 55 3.35 -9.23 -11.23
CA SER A 55 2.71 -10.05 -12.26
C SER A 55 1.19 -9.85 -12.25
N ASP A 56 0.61 -9.48 -13.39
CA ASP A 56 -0.85 -9.32 -13.55
C ASP A 56 -1.61 -10.63 -13.36
N ALA A 57 -1.03 -11.75 -13.77
CA ALA A 57 -1.60 -13.08 -13.52
C ALA A 57 -1.68 -13.37 -12.01
N ARG A 58 -0.61 -13.05 -11.27
CA ARG A 58 -0.56 -13.20 -9.81
C ARG A 58 -1.55 -12.28 -9.12
N TYR A 59 -1.65 -11.02 -9.55
CA TYR A 59 -2.64 -10.06 -9.05
C TYR A 59 -4.07 -10.56 -9.23
N ARG A 60 -4.47 -10.95 -10.45
CA ARG A 60 -5.83 -11.42 -10.72
C ARG A 60 -6.21 -12.63 -9.86
N LYS A 61 -5.26 -13.53 -9.62
CA LYS A 61 -5.46 -14.69 -8.73
C LYS A 61 -5.73 -14.25 -7.29
N TRP A 62 -4.92 -13.34 -6.75
CA TRP A 62 -5.08 -12.86 -5.38
C TRP A 62 -6.31 -11.98 -5.19
N HIS A 63 -6.59 -11.08 -6.14
CA HIS A 63 -7.78 -10.23 -6.11
C HIS A 63 -9.08 -11.05 -6.10
N ARG A 64 -9.17 -12.10 -6.93
CA ARG A 64 -10.31 -13.02 -6.89
C ARG A 64 -10.45 -13.70 -5.54
N ARG A 65 -9.34 -14.20 -4.98
CA ARG A 65 -9.33 -14.85 -3.67
C ARG A 65 -9.74 -13.89 -2.54
N TYR A 66 -9.32 -12.63 -2.62
CA TYR A 66 -9.69 -11.59 -1.66
C TYR A 66 -11.19 -11.26 -1.71
N ILE A 67 -11.76 -11.12 -2.91
CA ILE A 67 -13.21 -10.89 -3.09
C ILE A 67 -14.01 -12.06 -2.50
N GLU A 68 -13.66 -13.30 -2.82
CA GLU A 68 -14.37 -14.46 -2.29
C GLU A 68 -14.23 -14.57 -0.75
N PHE A 69 -13.06 -14.22 -0.21
CA PHE A 69 -12.87 -14.14 1.24
C PHE A 69 -13.77 -13.07 1.87
N ARG A 70 -13.84 -11.86 1.30
CA ARG A 70 -14.66 -10.76 1.82
C ARG A 70 -16.17 -11.03 1.73
N LYS A 71 -16.62 -11.80 0.74
CA LYS A 71 -18.02 -12.28 0.68
C LYS A 71 -18.35 -13.19 1.87
N LEU A 72 -17.44 -14.08 2.24
CA LEU A 72 -17.63 -15.03 3.33
C LEU A 72 -17.38 -14.41 4.72
N ASN A 73 -16.48 -13.43 4.79
CA ASN A 73 -16.05 -12.74 6.01
C ASN A 73 -16.02 -11.22 5.80
N PRO A 74 -17.17 -10.53 5.90
CA PRO A 74 -17.26 -9.12 5.57
C PRO A 74 -16.39 -8.21 6.47
N ALA A 75 -16.34 -8.50 7.77
CA ALA A 75 -15.63 -7.67 8.76
C ALA A 75 -14.47 -8.38 9.48
N GLY A 76 -14.19 -9.64 9.14
CA GLY A 76 -13.16 -10.43 9.80
C GLY A 76 -11.72 -10.03 9.41
N PRO A 77 -10.71 -10.40 10.22
CA PRO A 77 -9.32 -10.20 9.88
C PRO A 77 -8.95 -11.00 8.63
N VAL A 78 -8.20 -10.38 7.71
CA VAL A 78 -7.76 -11.03 6.46
C VAL A 78 -6.58 -11.94 6.76
N ASP A 79 -6.79 -13.26 6.68
CA ASP A 79 -5.77 -14.29 6.91
C ASP A 79 -5.67 -15.31 5.77
N ILE A 80 -5.63 -14.80 4.53
CA ILE A 80 -5.62 -15.65 3.32
C ILE A 80 -4.22 -15.82 2.70
N TYR A 81 -3.22 -15.11 3.23
CA TYR A 81 -1.90 -15.02 2.63
C TYR A 81 -0.90 -15.93 3.36
N PRO A 82 -0.28 -16.90 2.68
CA PRO A 82 0.69 -17.82 3.29
C PRO A 82 2.02 -17.13 3.57
N LYS A 83 2.76 -17.63 4.57
CA LYS A 83 4.14 -17.20 4.91
C LYS A 83 4.26 -15.70 5.24
N ARG A 84 3.32 -15.17 6.02
CA ARG A 84 3.40 -13.80 6.56
C ARG A 84 4.70 -13.58 7.35
N ASP A 85 5.20 -14.66 7.96
CA ASP A 85 6.45 -14.69 8.72
C ASP A 85 7.71 -14.41 7.89
N CYS A 86 7.63 -14.53 6.56
CA CYS A 86 8.75 -14.24 5.65
C CYS A 86 8.64 -12.84 5.00
N TRP A 87 7.74 -11.98 5.49
CA TRP A 87 7.61 -10.62 4.97
C TRP A 87 8.53 -9.74 5.80
N MET A 88 9.80 -9.62 5.39
CA MET A 88 10.89 -8.74 5.90
C MET A 88 12.23 -9.48 6.13
N PHE A 89 12.31 -10.78 5.84
CA PHE A 89 13.55 -11.56 5.87
C PHE A 89 13.93 -12.08 4.48
#